data_AF-A0A1D2MS85-F1
#
_entry.id   AF-A0A1D2MS85-F1
#
_cell.length_a   1.000
_cell.length_b   1.000
_cell.length_c   1.000
_cell.angle_alpha   90.00
_cell.angle_beta   90.00
_cell.angle_gamma   90.00
#
_symmetry.space_group_name_H-M   'P 1'
#
loop_
_entity.id
_entity.type
_entity.pdbx_description
1 polymer ?
#
loop_
_entity_poly.entity_id
_entity_poly.type
_entity_poly.pdbx_seq_one_letter_code
_entity_poly.pdbx_strand_id
1 'polypeptide(L)'
;MYPELYKQELARQSSGDSSSTDAEKVGSLHFSLRFDRELEALVVKVIQATDLPAKDMSGSSDPYIKIYLLPDRKKKHQTKVHRRNLNPEFNETFLFSVSHEDLQDRYLQFSVYDFDRFSRHDLIGQVVLKGLLDLSDLCSEIDYTMDILAPPKDKKDLGELMVSLCYLPTAGRLTVTIIKARNLRAMDITGSSDPYCKVYLMCQGKKLRKRKTSVRKSCLCPVWNESIVFDIPSENVQDVQIVFKLVDYDRVGPNEQLGVAAAGALCIGAGRDHWLEMLDNPRRPVAQWYALLKKH
;
A
#
# COMPACT_ATOMS: atom_id res chain seq x y z
N MET A 1 10.45 -3.16 44.56
CA MET A 1 10.27 -4.60 44.88
C MET A 1 8.86 -5.00 44.47
N TYR A 2 8.62 -5.33 43.19
CA TYR A 2 7.49 -6.17 42.75
C TYR A 2 7.87 -6.97 41.47
N PRO A 3 8.86 -7.90 41.55
CA PRO A 3 9.28 -8.69 40.39
C PRO A 3 8.37 -9.88 40.08
N GLU A 4 7.37 -10.18 40.92
CA GLU A 4 6.54 -11.39 40.79
C GLU A 4 5.23 -11.22 39.99
N LEU A 5 4.69 -10.00 39.89
CA LEU A 5 3.49 -9.72 39.08
C LEU A 5 3.73 -10.00 37.58
N TYR A 6 4.94 -9.72 37.07
CA TYR A 6 5.30 -9.98 35.67
C TYR A 6 5.47 -11.46 35.35
N LYS A 7 5.82 -12.32 36.32
CA LYS A 7 5.96 -13.77 36.09
C LYS A 7 4.60 -14.47 36.00
N GLN A 8 3.57 -13.94 36.65
CA GLN A 8 2.22 -14.51 36.61
C GLN A 8 1.44 -14.12 35.34
N GLU A 9 1.77 -12.98 34.73
CA GLU A 9 1.24 -12.56 33.42
C GLU A 9 1.89 -13.30 32.24
N LEU A 10 3.18 -13.65 32.33
CA LEU A 10 3.88 -14.42 31.29
C LEU A 10 3.49 -15.91 31.26
N ALA A 11 2.98 -16.47 32.37
CA ALA A 11 2.53 -17.86 32.45
C ALA A 11 1.03 -18.05 32.09
N ARG A 12 0.26 -16.97 31.92
CA ARG A 12 -1.14 -17.02 31.44
C ARG A 12 -1.30 -16.79 29.94
N GLN A 13 -0.21 -16.50 29.23
CA GLN A 13 -0.18 -16.39 27.76
C GLN A 13 0.36 -17.63 27.06
N SER A 14 0.51 -18.76 27.79
CA SER A 14 0.94 -20.05 27.24
C SER A 14 -0.16 -21.12 27.25
N SER A 15 -1.41 -20.74 26.94
CA SER A 15 -2.46 -21.70 26.64
C SER A 15 -3.54 -21.07 25.75
N GLY A 16 -3.59 -21.50 24.48
CA GLY A 16 -4.75 -21.40 23.60
C GLY A 16 -5.03 -20.03 22.98
N ASP A 17 -4.46 -19.77 21.82
CA ASP A 17 -5.27 -19.77 20.58
C ASP A 17 -4.35 -19.68 19.37
N SER A 18 -4.16 -20.84 18.73
CA SER A 18 -3.79 -20.95 17.34
C SER A 18 -4.91 -20.36 16.49
N SER A 19 -4.88 -19.06 16.22
CA SER A 19 -5.63 -18.49 15.10
C SER A 19 -4.68 -18.43 13.90
N SER A 20 -4.66 -19.52 13.13
CA SER A 20 -4.32 -19.42 11.72
C SER A 20 -5.22 -18.34 11.13
N THR A 21 -4.62 -17.25 10.64
CA THR A 21 -5.34 -16.25 9.87
C THR A 21 -5.75 -16.92 8.56
N ASP A 22 -6.92 -17.56 8.55
CA ASP A 22 -7.50 -18.12 7.33
C ASP A 22 -7.86 -16.96 6.41
N ALA A 23 -6.93 -16.61 5.54
CA ALA A 23 -7.18 -15.69 4.45
C ALA A 23 -8.28 -16.29 3.57
N GLU A 24 -9.33 -15.52 3.33
CA GLU A 24 -10.51 -15.97 2.59
C GLU A 24 -10.12 -16.33 1.14
N LYS A 25 -10.47 -17.55 0.70
CA LYS A 25 -10.25 -18.00 -0.68
C LYS A 25 -11.19 -17.25 -1.63
N VAL A 26 -10.63 -16.67 -2.69
CA VAL A 26 -11.33 -15.84 -3.70
C VAL A 26 -11.01 -16.30 -5.13
N GLY A 27 -11.07 -17.61 -5.33
CA GLY A 27 -10.78 -18.27 -6.60
C GLY A 27 -9.50 -19.11 -6.57
N SER A 28 -9.08 -19.60 -7.73
CA SER A 28 -7.83 -20.34 -7.90
C SER A 28 -7.06 -19.88 -9.13
N LEU A 29 -5.74 -20.03 -9.11
CA LEU A 29 -4.83 -19.68 -10.20
C LEU A 29 -4.09 -20.94 -10.65
N HIS A 30 -4.16 -21.21 -11.95
CA HIS A 30 -3.41 -22.26 -12.63
C HIS A 30 -2.26 -21.64 -13.44
N PHE A 31 -1.03 -22.09 -13.17
CA PHE A 31 0.17 -21.61 -13.83
C PHE A 31 1.22 -22.71 -13.86
N SER A 32 2.18 -22.61 -14.78
CA SER A 32 3.32 -23.52 -14.84
C SER A 32 4.65 -22.79 -14.76
N LEU A 33 5.66 -23.48 -14.23
CA LEU A 33 7.02 -22.99 -14.07
C LEU A 33 8.01 -23.95 -14.71
N ARG A 34 9.04 -23.41 -15.35
CA ARG A 34 10.27 -24.13 -15.72
C ARG A 34 11.47 -23.19 -15.64
N PHE A 35 12.64 -23.73 -15.36
CA PHE A 35 13.88 -22.97 -15.47
C PHE A 35 14.57 -23.27 -16.79
N ASP A 36 14.88 -22.23 -17.55
CA ASP A 36 15.59 -22.34 -18.81
C ASP A 36 17.08 -22.03 -18.56
N ARG A 37 17.91 -23.09 -18.57
CA ARG A 37 19.35 -22.98 -18.26
C ARG A 37 20.13 -22.26 -19.35
N GLU A 38 19.68 -22.30 -20.60
CA GLU A 38 20.35 -21.61 -21.71
C GLU A 38 20.11 -20.10 -21.65
N LEU A 39 18.90 -19.70 -21.23
CA LEU A 39 18.52 -18.29 -21.11
C LEU A 39 18.79 -17.68 -19.72
N GLU A 40 19.25 -18.49 -18.75
CA GLU A 40 19.36 -18.12 -17.34
C GLU A 40 18.10 -17.38 -16.84
N ALA A 41 16.94 -18.00 -17.04
CA ALA A 41 15.67 -17.38 -16.74
C ALA A 41 14.64 -18.36 -16.18
N LEU A 42 13.87 -17.88 -15.21
CA LEU A 42 12.63 -18.53 -14.78
C LEU A 42 11.52 -18.21 -15.78
N VAL A 43 10.99 -19.25 -16.41
CA VAL A 43 9.85 -19.17 -17.32
C VAL A 43 8.59 -19.38 -16.51
N VAL A 44 7.70 -18.40 -16.54
CA VAL A 44 6.42 -18.40 -15.82
C VAL A 44 5.29 -18.33 -16.83
N LYS A 45 4.49 -19.38 -16.95
CA LYS A 45 3.32 -19.39 -17.82
C LYS A 45 2.06 -19.30 -16.99
N VAL A 46 1.33 -18.20 -17.13
CA VAL A 46 0.04 -17.99 -16.50
C VAL A 46 -1.04 -18.56 -17.42
N ILE A 47 -1.72 -19.62 -16.97
CA ILE A 47 -2.65 -20.39 -17.79
C ILE A 47 -4.05 -19.81 -17.65
N GLN A 48 -4.65 -19.91 -16.45
CA GLN A 48 -6.01 -19.45 -16.21
C GLN A 48 -6.25 -19.14 -14.73
N ALA A 49 -7.28 -18.35 -14.44
CA ALA A 49 -7.86 -18.25 -13.10
C ALA A 49 -9.32 -18.71 -13.13
N THR A 50 -9.82 -19.25 -12.02
CA THR A 50 -11.21 -19.71 -11.89
C THR A 50 -11.87 -19.16 -10.64
N ASP A 51 -13.20 -19.05 -10.70
CA ASP A 51 -14.06 -18.64 -9.58
C ASP A 51 -13.66 -17.30 -8.94
N LEU A 52 -13.26 -16.33 -9.77
CA LEU A 52 -12.95 -14.99 -9.28
C LEU A 52 -14.24 -14.30 -8.80
N PRO A 53 -14.19 -13.49 -7.72
CA PRO A 53 -15.33 -12.73 -7.27
C PRO A 53 -15.67 -11.61 -8.26
N ALA A 54 -16.96 -11.31 -8.42
CA ALA A 54 -17.42 -10.11 -9.08
C ALA A 54 -17.11 -8.87 -8.23
N LYS A 55 -16.44 -7.89 -8.81
CA LYS A 55 -16.06 -6.63 -8.15
C LYS A 55 -16.77 -5.42 -8.76
N ASP A 56 -17.14 -5.49 -10.04
CA ASP A 56 -17.93 -4.47 -10.70
C ASP A 56 -19.42 -4.51 -10.33
N MET A 57 -20.08 -3.34 -10.38
CA MET A 57 -21.54 -3.21 -10.29
C MET A 57 -22.31 -4.01 -11.34
N SER A 58 -21.64 -4.44 -12.41
CA SER A 58 -22.20 -5.29 -13.47
C SER A 58 -22.34 -6.76 -13.08
N GLY A 59 -21.83 -7.17 -11.91
CA GLY A 59 -21.80 -8.57 -11.49
C GLY A 59 -20.68 -9.39 -12.13
N SER A 60 -19.62 -8.73 -12.62
CA SER A 60 -18.43 -9.36 -13.19
C SER A 60 -17.15 -8.66 -12.72
N SER A 61 -16.01 -9.04 -13.29
CA SER A 61 -14.71 -8.39 -13.10
C SER A 61 -13.97 -8.40 -14.45
N ASP A 62 -13.08 -7.44 -14.65
CA ASP A 62 -12.13 -7.31 -15.76
C ASP A 62 -10.71 -7.76 -15.30
N PRO A 63 -10.45 -9.05 -15.03
CA PRO A 63 -9.22 -9.45 -14.35
C PRO A 63 -7.95 -9.32 -15.18
N TYR A 64 -6.87 -9.00 -14.48
CA TYR A 64 -5.49 -9.10 -14.96
C TYR A 64 -4.53 -9.38 -13.79
N ILE A 65 -3.35 -9.94 -14.09
CA ILE A 65 -2.40 -10.41 -13.07
C ILE A 65 -1.08 -9.67 -13.18
N LYS A 66 -0.57 -9.17 -12.05
CA LYS A 66 0.80 -8.69 -11.90
C LYS A 66 1.66 -9.76 -11.25
N ILE A 67 2.85 -9.98 -11.80
CA ILE A 67 3.77 -11.04 -11.38
C ILE A 67 5.09 -10.42 -10.92
N TYR A 68 5.56 -10.82 -9.74
CA TYR A 68 6.80 -10.34 -9.14
C TYR A 68 7.67 -11.51 -8.71
N LEU A 69 8.97 -11.44 -9.03
CA LEU A 69 9.98 -12.32 -8.47
C LEU A 69 10.68 -11.60 -7.32
N LEU A 70 10.19 -11.83 -6.11
CA LEU A 70 10.60 -11.07 -4.94
C LEU A 70 11.94 -11.59 -4.38
N PRO A 71 12.74 -10.73 -3.72
CA PRO A 71 12.41 -9.37 -3.24
C PRO A 71 12.43 -8.23 -4.28
N ASP A 72 12.74 -8.49 -5.56
CA ASP A 72 12.71 -7.44 -6.58
C ASP A 72 11.26 -6.97 -6.85
N ARG A 73 10.97 -5.74 -6.43
CA ARG A 73 9.67 -5.08 -6.65
C ARG A 73 9.64 -4.19 -7.88
N LYS A 74 10.80 -3.88 -8.47
CA LYS A 74 10.91 -2.98 -9.63
C LYS A 74 10.60 -3.73 -10.92
N LYS A 75 11.12 -4.95 -11.06
CA LYS A 75 10.84 -5.82 -12.20
C LYS A 75 9.52 -6.55 -11.98
N LYS A 76 8.54 -6.28 -12.83
CA LYS A 76 7.22 -6.93 -12.80
C LYS A 76 6.73 -7.20 -14.21
N HIS A 77 5.99 -8.29 -14.35
CA HIS A 77 5.25 -8.62 -15.55
C HIS A 77 3.75 -8.44 -15.32
N GLN A 78 3.00 -8.27 -16.41
CA GLN A 78 1.57 -8.08 -16.35
C GLN A 78 0.88 -8.78 -17.52
N THR A 79 -0.20 -9.51 -17.24
CA THR A 79 -1.05 -10.10 -18.28
C THR A 79 -1.92 -9.03 -18.95
N LYS A 80 -2.56 -9.43 -20.05
CA LYS A 80 -3.68 -8.68 -20.63
C LYS A 80 -4.88 -8.68 -19.69
N VAL A 81 -5.73 -7.67 -19.89
CA VAL A 81 -7.00 -7.52 -19.18
C VAL A 81 -8.07 -8.31 -19.95
N HIS A 82 -8.77 -9.22 -19.27
CA HIS A 82 -9.91 -9.94 -19.82
C HIS A 82 -11.19 -9.29 -19.33
N ARG A 83 -12.04 -8.76 -20.22
CA ARG A 83 -13.23 -8.03 -19.80
C ARG A 83 -14.37 -8.96 -19.41
N ARG A 84 -15.06 -8.62 -18.31
CA ARG A 84 -16.26 -9.28 -17.78
C ARG A 84 -16.13 -10.80 -17.75
N ASN A 85 -15.04 -11.28 -17.18
CA ASN A 85 -14.71 -12.69 -17.16
C ASN A 85 -14.21 -13.12 -15.78
N LEU A 86 -14.96 -13.95 -15.08
CA LEU A 86 -14.58 -14.50 -13.77
C LEU A 86 -13.73 -15.77 -13.86
N ASN A 87 -13.55 -16.31 -15.07
CA ASN A 87 -12.74 -17.48 -15.39
C ASN A 87 -11.81 -17.18 -16.59
N PRO A 88 -10.89 -16.21 -16.46
CA PRO A 88 -10.02 -15.81 -17.57
C PRO A 88 -8.99 -16.90 -17.91
N GLU A 89 -8.90 -17.24 -19.19
CA GLU A 89 -7.78 -18.00 -19.77
C GLU A 89 -6.75 -17.00 -20.33
N PHE A 90 -5.64 -16.81 -19.62
CA PHE A 90 -4.58 -15.89 -20.02
C PHE A 90 -3.67 -16.51 -21.08
N ASN A 91 -3.16 -17.71 -20.83
CA ASN A 91 -2.19 -18.42 -21.68
C ASN A 91 -0.99 -17.53 -22.08
N GLU A 92 -0.44 -16.78 -21.13
CA GLU A 92 0.69 -15.86 -21.34
C GLU A 92 1.96 -16.34 -20.64
N THR A 93 3.11 -16.25 -21.33
CA THR A 93 4.41 -16.68 -20.82
C THR A 93 5.33 -15.49 -20.58
N PHE A 94 5.99 -15.47 -19.42
CA PHE A 94 6.88 -14.40 -18.97
C PHE A 94 8.25 -14.97 -18.58
N LEU A 95 9.30 -14.17 -18.78
CA LEU A 95 10.68 -14.53 -18.46
C LEU A 95 11.23 -13.61 -17.37
N PHE A 96 11.73 -14.19 -16.29
CA PHE A 96 12.50 -13.48 -15.27
C PHE A 96 13.96 -13.89 -15.37
N SER A 97 14.83 -12.97 -15.79
CA SER A 97 16.29 -13.20 -15.79
C SER A 97 16.80 -13.31 -14.36
N VAL A 98 17.23 -14.50 -13.98
CA VAL A 98 17.71 -14.86 -12.64
C VAL A 98 18.59 -16.11 -12.75
N SER A 99 19.72 -16.13 -12.06
CA SER A 99 20.57 -17.32 -12.03
C SER A 99 19.86 -18.46 -11.28
N HIS A 100 20.25 -19.70 -11.58
CA HIS A 100 19.68 -20.87 -10.89
C HIS A 100 19.98 -20.84 -9.39
N GLU A 101 21.17 -20.40 -8.99
CA GLU A 101 21.60 -20.30 -7.60
C GLU A 101 20.78 -19.25 -6.82
N ASP A 102 20.49 -18.11 -7.45
CA ASP A 102 19.72 -17.05 -6.80
C ASP A 102 18.27 -17.45 -6.51
N LEU A 103 17.71 -18.44 -7.21
CA LEU A 103 16.30 -18.84 -7.06
C LEU A 103 15.94 -19.33 -5.66
N GLN A 104 16.90 -19.88 -4.91
CA GLN A 104 16.69 -20.38 -3.55
C GLN A 104 16.17 -19.26 -2.61
N ASP A 105 16.63 -18.02 -2.84
CA ASP A 105 16.31 -16.86 -2.01
C ASP A 105 15.16 -16.03 -2.60
N ARG A 106 14.49 -16.55 -3.64
CA ARG A 106 13.38 -15.89 -4.32
C ARG A 106 12.06 -16.57 -4.03
N TYR A 107 11.00 -15.79 -4.19
CA TYR A 107 9.64 -16.30 -4.19
C TYR A 107 8.81 -15.57 -5.24
N LEU A 108 7.85 -16.29 -5.81
CA LEU A 108 6.98 -15.77 -6.86
C LEU A 108 5.68 -15.27 -6.23
N GLN A 109 5.30 -14.04 -6.56
CA GLN A 109 4.04 -13.46 -6.13
C GLN A 109 3.19 -13.07 -7.33
N PHE A 110 1.99 -13.62 -7.39
CA PHE A 110 0.93 -13.19 -8.29
C PHE A 110 -0.03 -12.28 -7.53
N SER A 111 -0.44 -11.17 -8.12
CA SER A 111 -1.47 -10.28 -7.60
C SER A 111 -2.53 -10.08 -8.66
N VAL A 112 -3.72 -10.60 -8.39
CA VAL A 112 -4.88 -10.59 -9.28
C VAL A 112 -5.67 -9.33 -9.01
N TYR A 113 -5.89 -8.53 -10.05
CA TYR A 113 -6.61 -7.26 -9.96
C TYR A 113 -7.82 -7.28 -10.88
N ASP A 114 -8.84 -6.54 -10.49
CA ASP A 114 -9.92 -6.09 -11.37
C ASP A 114 -9.52 -4.76 -12.04
N PHE A 115 -9.71 -4.64 -13.36
CA PHE A 115 -9.38 -3.43 -14.10
C PHE A 115 -10.55 -2.44 -14.10
N ASP A 116 -10.28 -1.23 -13.62
CA ASP A 116 -11.22 -0.13 -13.61
C ASP A 116 -10.77 0.99 -14.53
N ARG A 117 -11.60 1.39 -15.50
CA ARG A 117 -11.26 2.49 -16.43
C ARG A 117 -11.22 3.86 -15.75
N PHE A 118 -12.07 4.09 -14.75
CA PHE A 118 -12.29 5.40 -14.14
C PHE A 118 -11.97 5.44 -12.65
N SER A 119 -11.55 4.30 -12.09
CA SER A 119 -11.27 4.08 -10.67
C SER A 119 -9.92 3.39 -10.49
N ARG A 120 -9.49 3.25 -9.23
CA ARG A 120 -8.35 2.41 -8.90
C ARG A 120 -8.74 0.95 -9.13
N HIS A 121 -7.84 0.17 -9.72
CA HIS A 121 -8.01 -1.26 -9.93
C HIS A 121 -8.09 -1.99 -8.59
N ASP A 122 -9.15 -2.74 -8.36
CA ASP A 122 -9.37 -3.48 -7.13
C ASP A 122 -8.46 -4.71 -7.03
N LEU A 123 -7.77 -4.88 -5.90
CA LEU A 123 -7.03 -6.11 -5.64
C LEU A 123 -8.02 -7.21 -5.25
N ILE A 124 -8.15 -8.22 -6.10
CA ILE A 124 -8.98 -9.40 -5.84
C ILE A 124 -8.28 -10.27 -4.80
N GLY A 125 -7.03 -10.64 -5.04
CA GLY A 125 -6.26 -11.51 -4.17
C GLY A 125 -4.85 -11.78 -4.64
N GLN A 126 -4.14 -12.63 -3.90
CA GLN A 126 -2.72 -12.91 -4.11
C GLN A 126 -2.43 -14.41 -3.98
N VAL A 127 -1.46 -14.86 -4.77
CA VAL A 127 -0.84 -16.19 -4.66
C VAL A 127 0.64 -15.98 -4.43
N VAL A 128 1.19 -16.67 -3.43
CA VAL A 128 2.62 -16.60 -3.10
C VAL A 128 3.18 -18.02 -3.09
N LEU A 129 4.11 -18.28 -4.01
CA LEU A 129 4.86 -19.53 -4.07
C LEU A 129 6.28 -19.27 -3.55
N LYS A 130 6.59 -19.88 -2.41
CA LYS A 130 7.94 -19.90 -1.80
C LYS A 130 8.59 -21.24 -2.09
N GLY A 131 9.91 -21.32 -1.88
CA GLY A 131 10.63 -22.59 -2.04
C GLY A 131 10.60 -23.07 -3.48
N LEU A 132 10.96 -22.19 -4.43
CA LEU A 132 10.89 -22.50 -5.86
C LEU A 132 11.72 -23.74 -6.24
N LEU A 133 12.77 -24.03 -5.47
CA LEU A 133 13.64 -25.21 -5.64
C LEU A 133 13.32 -26.35 -4.67
N ASP A 134 12.44 -26.15 -3.68
CA ASP A 134 12.23 -27.11 -2.58
C ASP A 134 11.49 -28.38 -3.05
N LEU A 135 10.83 -28.31 -4.22
CA LEU A 135 10.00 -29.40 -4.77
C LEU A 135 10.53 -29.97 -6.09
N SER A 136 11.44 -29.26 -6.78
CA SER A 136 12.09 -29.69 -8.03
C SER A 136 13.17 -28.70 -8.46
N ASP A 137 14.16 -29.14 -9.23
CA ASP A 137 15.13 -28.26 -9.91
C ASP A 137 14.51 -27.45 -11.07
N LEU A 138 13.18 -27.52 -11.28
CA LEU A 138 12.45 -26.90 -12.39
C LEU A 138 13.01 -27.27 -13.78
N CYS A 139 13.67 -28.44 -13.88
CA CYS A 139 14.24 -28.97 -15.12
C CYS A 139 13.17 -29.33 -16.16
N SER A 140 11.94 -29.59 -15.72
CA SER A 140 10.76 -29.77 -16.56
C SER A 140 9.70 -28.73 -16.20
N GLU A 141 8.73 -28.54 -17.09
CA GLU A 141 7.54 -27.75 -16.79
C GLU A 141 6.74 -28.42 -15.67
N ILE A 142 6.39 -27.64 -14.64
CA ILE A 142 5.59 -28.08 -13.50
C ILE A 142 4.36 -27.21 -13.39
N ASP A 143 3.20 -27.86 -13.37
CA ASP A 143 1.90 -27.23 -13.20
C ASP A 143 1.55 -27.04 -11.72
N TYR A 144 1.04 -25.86 -11.40
CA TYR A 144 0.58 -25.46 -10.07
C TYR A 144 -0.85 -24.97 -10.16
N THR A 145 -1.71 -25.50 -9.29
CA THR A 145 -3.02 -24.92 -8.99
C THR A 145 -3.02 -24.46 -7.55
N MET A 146 -3.12 -23.15 -7.33
CA MET A 146 -3.07 -22.55 -5.99
C MET A 146 -4.29 -21.68 -5.73
N ASP A 147 -4.75 -21.68 -4.48
CA ASP A 147 -5.83 -20.81 -4.05
C ASP A 147 -5.41 -19.34 -4.06
N ILE A 148 -6.26 -18.49 -4.62
CA ILE A 148 -6.09 -17.04 -4.56
C ILE A 148 -6.60 -16.60 -3.20
N LEU A 149 -5.73 -16.02 -2.38
CA LEU A 149 -6.08 -15.55 -1.05
C LEU A 149 -6.44 -14.07 -1.08
N ALA A 150 -7.58 -13.73 -0.50
CA ALA A 150 -8.01 -12.35 -0.36
C ALA A 150 -6.96 -11.54 0.41
N PRO A 151 -6.73 -10.26 0.05
CA PRO A 151 -5.84 -9.43 0.83
C PRO A 151 -6.37 -9.35 2.28
N PRO A 152 -5.48 -9.31 3.29
CA PRO A 152 -5.89 -9.15 4.68
C PRO A 152 -6.82 -7.94 4.81
N LYS A 153 -8.01 -8.16 5.41
CA LYS A 153 -9.07 -7.14 5.60
C LYS A 153 -8.59 -5.89 6.36
N ASP A 154 -7.38 -5.92 6.93
CA ASP A 154 -6.75 -4.80 7.63
C ASP A 154 -6.05 -3.76 6.75
N LYS A 155 -5.75 -4.07 5.48
CA LYS A 155 -5.34 -3.06 4.50
C LYS A 155 -6.57 -2.49 3.79
N LYS A 156 -7.51 -1.92 4.54
CA LYS A 156 -8.54 -1.06 3.95
C LYS A 156 -7.82 0.12 3.31
N ASP A 157 -8.00 0.28 2.00
CA ASP A 157 -7.54 1.46 1.28
C ASP A 157 -8.22 2.69 1.89
N LEU A 158 -7.46 3.49 2.63
CA LEU A 158 -7.99 4.69 3.29
C LEU A 158 -7.94 5.91 2.36
N GLY A 159 -7.46 5.72 1.14
CA GLY A 159 -7.24 6.75 0.14
C GLY A 159 -5.81 7.27 0.14
N GLU A 160 -5.56 8.26 -0.72
CA GLU A 160 -4.25 8.85 -0.92
C GLU A 160 -4.30 10.37 -0.77
N LEU A 161 -3.24 10.96 -0.24
CA LEU A 161 -3.08 12.40 -0.05
C LEU A 161 -1.88 12.91 -0.85
N MET A 162 -2.08 13.93 -1.67
CA MET A 162 -1.01 14.63 -2.38
C MET A 162 -0.59 15.87 -1.58
N VAL A 163 0.70 15.91 -1.22
CA VAL A 163 1.29 17.02 -0.46
C VAL A 163 2.49 17.55 -1.24
N SER A 164 2.70 18.86 -1.20
CA SER A 164 3.95 19.48 -1.60
C SER A 164 4.70 20.09 -0.42
N LEU A 165 6.02 19.89 -0.40
CA LEU A 165 6.92 20.44 0.60
C LEU A 165 7.95 21.35 -0.08
N CYS A 166 8.22 22.50 0.52
CA CYS A 166 9.26 23.44 0.09
C CYS A 166 9.94 24.03 1.32
N TYR A 167 11.25 23.80 1.44
CA TYR A 167 12.04 24.34 2.54
C TYR A 167 12.96 25.46 2.08
N LEU A 168 12.98 26.57 2.84
CA LEU A 168 13.87 27.71 2.68
C LEU A 168 14.80 27.79 3.91
N PRO A 169 16.02 27.23 3.83
CA PRO A 169 16.94 27.15 4.98
C PRO A 169 17.31 28.52 5.55
N THR A 170 17.58 29.51 4.70
CA THR A 170 18.02 30.85 5.12
C THR A 170 16.98 31.59 5.97
N ALA A 171 15.70 31.33 5.73
CA ALA A 171 14.60 31.93 6.50
C ALA A 171 14.04 30.97 7.57
N GLY A 172 14.60 29.76 7.69
CA GLY A 172 14.07 28.71 8.56
C GLY A 172 12.59 28.44 8.30
N ARG A 173 12.16 28.33 7.03
CA ARG A 173 10.73 28.28 6.68
C ARG A 173 10.40 27.04 5.86
N LEU A 174 9.46 26.24 6.37
CA LEU A 174 8.84 25.13 5.66
C LEU A 174 7.44 25.51 5.22
N THR A 175 7.21 25.47 3.90
CA THR A 175 5.87 25.58 3.31
C THR A 175 5.37 24.18 2.97
N VAL A 176 4.20 23.85 3.51
CA VAL A 176 3.50 22.57 3.32
C VAL A 176 2.19 22.86 2.60
N THR A 177 2.08 22.43 1.35
CA THR A 177 0.88 22.61 0.55
C THR A 177 0.07 21.32 0.51
N ILE A 178 -1.14 21.36 1.07
CA ILE A 178 -2.11 20.27 0.96
C ILE A 178 -2.86 20.45 -0.36
N ILE A 179 -2.54 19.62 -1.36
CA ILE A 179 -3.02 19.81 -2.74
C ILE A 179 -4.40 19.19 -2.88
N LYS A 180 -4.47 17.86 -2.79
CA LYS A 180 -5.71 17.08 -3.00
C LYS A 180 -5.60 15.71 -2.37
N ALA A 181 -6.74 15.05 -2.18
CA ALA A 181 -6.81 13.63 -1.87
C ALA A 181 -7.70 12.91 -2.88
N ARG A 182 -7.58 11.58 -2.94
CA ARG A 182 -8.44 10.74 -3.78
C ARG A 182 -8.73 9.42 -3.10
N ASN A 183 -9.82 8.79 -3.53
CA ASN A 183 -10.27 7.47 -3.05
C ASN A 183 -10.46 7.44 -1.54
N LEU A 184 -10.94 8.55 -0.96
CA LEU A 184 -11.29 8.56 0.46
C LEU A 184 -12.49 7.66 0.70
N ARG A 185 -12.53 7.06 1.88
CA ARG A 185 -13.66 6.27 2.31
C ARG A 185 -14.84 7.19 2.64
N ALA A 186 -16.04 6.82 2.18
CA ALA A 186 -17.28 7.40 2.65
C ALA A 186 -17.56 6.97 4.11
N MET A 187 -17.68 7.93 5.02
CA MET A 187 -18.07 7.68 6.41
C MET A 187 -19.50 8.11 6.70
N ASP A 188 -20.05 9.04 5.91
CA ASP A 188 -21.43 9.47 6.05
C ASP A 188 -22.41 8.43 5.49
N ILE A 189 -23.60 8.37 6.10
CA ILE A 189 -24.75 7.56 5.61
C ILE A 189 -25.13 7.95 4.16
N THR A 190 -24.81 9.18 3.74
CA THR A 190 -25.04 9.69 2.38
C THR A 190 -24.12 9.07 1.33
N GLY A 191 -23.15 8.24 1.73
CA GLY A 191 -22.17 7.65 0.83
C GLY A 191 -21.02 8.58 0.45
N SER A 192 -20.75 9.60 1.27
CA SER A 192 -19.69 10.58 1.07
C SER A 192 -18.93 10.89 2.37
N SER A 193 -18.07 11.90 2.34
CA SER A 193 -17.37 12.46 3.50
C SER A 193 -17.20 13.96 3.33
N ASP A 194 -17.02 14.68 4.43
CA ASP A 194 -16.67 16.09 4.53
C ASP A 194 -15.17 16.26 4.92
N PRO A 195 -14.19 15.89 4.07
CA PRO A 195 -12.80 15.79 4.48
C PRO A 195 -12.12 17.14 4.73
N TYR A 196 -11.24 17.15 5.74
CA TYR A 196 -10.22 18.16 5.96
C TYR A 196 -8.93 17.54 6.52
N CYS A 197 -7.79 18.20 6.29
CA CYS A 197 -6.49 17.75 6.77
C CYS A 197 -6.06 18.56 8.00
N LYS A 198 -5.71 17.87 9.09
CA LYS A 198 -4.97 18.44 10.23
C LYS A 198 -3.48 18.18 10.01
N VAL A 199 -2.69 19.25 9.99
CA VAL A 199 -1.24 19.19 9.81
C VAL A 199 -0.57 19.50 11.15
N TYR A 200 0.26 18.57 11.63
CA TYR A 200 0.95 18.65 12.90
C TYR A 200 2.45 18.75 12.68
N LEU A 201 3.08 19.75 13.29
CA LEU A 201 4.53 19.78 13.45
C LEU A 201 4.86 19.05 14.75
N MET A 202 5.66 18.00 14.64
CA MET A 202 6.10 17.16 15.75
C MET A 202 7.62 17.24 15.89
N CYS A 203 8.12 17.18 17.12
CA CYS A 203 9.53 17.06 17.45
C CYS A 203 9.67 16.05 18.60
N GLN A 204 10.50 15.02 18.42
CA GLN A 204 10.74 13.96 19.43
C GLN A 204 9.44 13.40 20.05
N GLY A 205 8.44 13.10 19.21
CA GLY A 205 7.14 12.59 19.63
C GLY A 205 6.19 13.62 20.27
N LYS A 206 6.64 14.85 20.55
CA LYS A 206 5.82 15.94 21.09
C LYS A 206 5.25 16.80 19.97
N LYS A 207 3.99 17.20 20.11
CA LYS A 207 3.30 18.08 19.18
C LYS A 207 3.64 19.54 19.48
N LEU A 208 4.32 20.21 18.54
CA LEU A 208 4.70 21.62 18.68
C LEU A 208 3.62 22.57 18.15
N ARG A 209 3.14 22.31 16.93
CA ARG A 209 2.14 23.16 16.26
C ARG A 209 1.08 22.32 15.55
N LYS A 210 -0.10 22.91 15.36
CA LYS A 210 -1.20 22.34 14.59
C LYS A 210 -1.83 23.42 13.71
N ARG A 211 -2.13 23.04 12.48
CA ARG A 211 -2.96 23.79 11.54
C ARG A 211 -3.95 22.84 10.89
N LYS A 212 -4.95 23.38 10.20
CA LYS A 212 -5.93 22.58 9.45
C LYS A 212 -6.30 23.29 8.15
N THR A 213 -6.69 22.52 7.15
CA THR A 213 -7.28 23.05 5.91
C THR A 213 -8.75 23.43 6.13
N SER A 214 -9.36 24.03 5.10
CA SER A 214 -10.82 24.11 4.97
C SER A 214 -11.46 22.71 4.86
N VAL A 215 -12.74 22.63 5.23
CA VAL A 215 -13.56 21.44 5.07
C VAL A 215 -14.16 21.45 3.67
N ARG A 216 -13.99 20.35 2.92
CA ARG A 216 -14.68 20.13 1.65
C ARG A 216 -15.88 19.25 1.92
N LYS A 217 -17.08 19.69 1.56
CA LYS A 217 -18.31 18.94 1.85
C LYS A 217 -18.60 17.90 0.79
N SER A 218 -19.11 16.75 1.21
CA SER A 218 -19.59 15.63 0.39
C SER A 218 -18.67 15.34 -0.79
N CYS A 219 -17.39 15.05 -0.52
CA CYS A 219 -16.39 14.79 -1.54
C CYS A 219 -15.37 13.74 -1.10
N LEU A 220 -15.19 12.68 -1.92
CA LEU A 220 -14.16 11.65 -1.71
C LEU A 220 -12.84 11.92 -2.47
N CYS A 221 -12.81 12.96 -3.30
CA CYS A 221 -11.65 13.43 -4.06
C CYS A 221 -11.40 14.94 -3.87
N PRO A 222 -11.25 15.41 -2.62
CA PRO A 222 -11.18 16.83 -2.32
C PRO A 222 -9.92 17.50 -2.89
N VAL A 223 -10.06 18.75 -3.32
CA VAL A 223 -8.95 19.63 -3.71
C VAL A 223 -8.92 20.83 -2.78
N TRP A 224 -7.80 21.06 -2.11
CA TRP A 224 -7.61 22.19 -1.19
C TRP A 224 -6.73 23.26 -1.79
N ASN A 225 -5.54 22.90 -2.29
CA ASN A 225 -4.48 23.83 -2.69
C ASN A 225 -4.13 24.85 -1.59
N GLU A 226 -4.15 24.41 -0.33
CA GLU A 226 -3.93 25.27 0.82
C GLU A 226 -2.50 25.13 1.33
N SER A 227 -1.80 26.25 1.47
CA SER A 227 -0.43 26.32 1.98
C SER A 227 -0.41 26.64 3.46
N ILE A 228 0.32 25.84 4.22
CA ILE A 228 0.56 26.01 5.65
C ILE A 228 2.05 26.22 5.85
N VAL A 229 2.41 27.26 6.62
CA VAL A 229 3.80 27.62 6.86
C VAL A 229 4.19 27.31 8.30
N PHE A 230 5.38 26.72 8.47
CA PHE A 230 6.02 26.49 9.75
C PHE A 230 7.40 27.13 9.77
N ASP A 231 7.73 27.80 10.87
CA ASP A 231 9.08 28.29 11.14
C ASP A 231 9.88 27.16 11.79
N ILE A 232 10.87 26.65 11.06
CA ILE A 232 11.74 25.53 11.41
C ILE A 232 13.18 25.95 11.09
N PRO A 233 13.97 26.35 12.11
CA PRO A 233 15.40 26.60 11.95
C PRO A 233 16.13 25.42 11.30
N SER A 234 17.17 25.71 10.53
CA SER A 234 17.92 24.69 9.77
C SER A 234 18.58 23.65 10.67
N GLU A 235 19.01 24.05 11.86
CA GLU A 235 19.53 23.17 12.90
C GLU A 235 18.52 22.14 13.43
N ASN A 236 17.21 22.42 13.35
CA ASN A 236 16.17 21.52 13.86
C ASN A 236 15.46 20.69 12.77
N VAL A 237 15.78 20.89 11.49
CA VAL A 237 15.02 20.27 10.39
C VAL A 237 15.10 18.74 10.35
N GLN A 238 16.16 18.17 10.95
CA GLN A 238 16.38 16.73 11.08
C GLN A 238 15.57 16.12 12.25
N ASP A 239 15.24 16.92 13.27
CA ASP A 239 14.58 16.45 14.50
C ASP A 239 13.05 16.52 14.44
N VAL A 240 12.52 17.14 13.39
CA VAL A 240 11.09 17.37 13.21
C VAL A 240 10.49 16.42 12.18
N GLN A 241 9.18 16.21 12.32
CA GLN A 241 8.36 15.55 11.32
C GLN A 241 7.01 16.24 11.20
N ILE A 242 6.41 16.16 10.03
CA ILE A 242 5.07 16.63 9.75
C ILE A 242 4.14 15.43 9.69
N VAL A 243 3.08 15.45 10.51
CA VAL A 243 2.04 14.42 10.49
C VAL A 243 0.78 15.02 9.86
N PHE A 244 0.28 14.36 8.83
CA PHE A 244 -0.97 14.65 8.15
C PHE A 244 -2.03 13.72 8.68
N LYS A 245 -3.10 14.27 9.28
CA LYS A 245 -4.25 13.48 9.72
C LYS A 245 -5.47 13.95 8.95
N LEU A 246 -5.97 13.08 8.09
CA LEU A 246 -7.20 13.34 7.35
C LEU A 246 -8.40 12.93 8.20
N VAL A 247 -9.39 13.81 8.26
CA VAL A 247 -10.52 13.73 9.18
C VAL A 247 -11.78 14.06 8.40
N ASP A 248 -12.83 13.29 8.66
CA ASP A 248 -14.18 13.58 8.22
C ASP A 248 -14.86 14.55 9.20
N TYR A 249 -15.54 15.56 8.69
CA TYR A 249 -16.26 16.52 9.53
C TYR A 249 -17.72 16.12 9.67
N ASP A 250 -18.10 15.68 10.86
CA ASP A 250 -19.48 15.35 11.16
C ASP A 250 -20.20 16.56 11.77
N ARG A 251 -21.30 16.98 11.13
CA ARG A 251 -22.14 18.07 11.68
C ARG A 251 -22.77 17.68 13.02
N VAL A 252 -23.09 16.40 13.20
CA VAL A 252 -23.70 15.84 14.39
C VAL A 252 -22.91 14.59 14.78
N GLY A 253 -22.15 14.68 15.86
CA GLY A 253 -21.29 13.58 16.34
C GLY A 253 -19.80 13.93 16.36
N PRO A 254 -18.96 13.00 16.82
CA PRO A 254 -17.52 13.20 16.84
C PRO A 254 -16.90 12.98 15.45
N ASN A 255 -16.15 13.97 14.96
CA ASN A 255 -15.37 13.85 13.72
C ASN A 255 -14.58 12.55 13.61
N GLU A 256 -14.78 11.80 12.53
CA GLU A 256 -14.10 10.53 12.29
C GLU A 256 -12.75 10.66 11.57
N GLN A 257 -11.82 9.74 11.84
CA GLN A 257 -10.51 9.78 11.18
C GLN A 257 -10.52 8.91 9.91
N LEU A 258 -10.21 9.54 8.78
CA LEU A 258 -10.06 8.86 7.49
C LEU A 258 -8.70 8.15 7.39
N GLY A 259 -7.61 8.81 7.80
CA GLY A 259 -6.28 8.20 7.77
C GLY A 259 -5.15 9.13 8.18
N VAL A 260 -3.93 8.58 8.22
CA VAL A 260 -2.71 9.31 8.61
C VAL A 260 -1.59 9.08 7.60
N ALA A 261 -0.80 10.11 7.36
CA ALA A 261 0.49 10.04 6.69
C ALA A 261 1.51 10.91 7.44
N ALA A 262 2.80 10.69 7.23
CA ALA A 262 3.85 11.49 7.85
C ALA A 262 5.05 11.68 6.92
N ALA A 263 5.74 12.80 7.08
CA ALA A 263 6.98 13.15 6.38
C ALA A 263 8.00 13.68 7.37
N GLY A 264 9.25 13.23 7.28
CA GLY A 264 10.30 13.58 8.22
C GLY A 264 11.53 12.69 8.04
N ALA A 265 12.67 13.13 8.58
CA ALA A 265 13.93 12.40 8.46
C ALA A 265 13.87 10.99 9.09
N LEU A 266 13.07 10.83 10.15
CA LEU A 266 12.87 9.57 10.87
C LEU A 266 11.72 8.70 10.32
N CYS A 267 11.01 9.15 9.29
CA CYS A 267 9.96 8.34 8.65
C CYS A 267 10.58 7.19 7.82
N ILE A 268 9.73 6.32 7.28
CA ILE A 268 10.13 5.23 6.38
C ILE A 268 9.33 5.36 5.07
N GLY A 269 9.93 4.94 3.95
CA GLY A 269 9.31 4.96 2.63
C GLY A 269 9.04 6.37 2.13
N ALA A 270 7.91 6.56 1.43
CA ALA A 270 7.59 7.79 0.71
C ALA A 270 7.71 9.08 1.55
N GLY A 271 7.43 9.02 2.86
CA GLY A 271 7.56 10.18 3.74
C GLY A 271 8.98 10.58 4.08
N ARG A 272 9.92 9.62 4.12
CA ARG A 272 11.35 9.92 4.24
C ARG A 272 11.91 10.40 2.91
N ASP A 273 11.57 9.68 1.84
CA ASP A 273 12.09 9.98 0.50
C ASP A 273 11.71 11.40 0.07
N HIS A 274 10.44 11.79 0.27
CA HIS A 274 9.98 13.14 -0.03
C HIS A 274 10.62 14.21 0.87
N TRP A 275 10.89 13.89 2.15
CA TRP A 275 11.57 14.82 3.05
C TRP A 275 13.01 15.08 2.61
N LEU A 276 13.74 14.02 2.24
CA LEU A 276 15.11 14.13 1.73
C LEU A 276 15.14 14.88 0.39
N GLU A 277 14.24 14.55 -0.54
CA GLU A 277 14.15 15.22 -1.83
C GLU A 277 13.87 16.72 -1.68
N MET A 278 13.02 17.12 -0.73
CA MET A 278 12.78 18.53 -0.40
C MET A 278 14.06 19.23 0.10
N LEU A 279 14.86 18.56 0.94
CA LEU A 279 16.11 19.12 1.47
C LEU A 279 17.18 19.25 0.38
N ASP A 280 17.26 18.28 -0.53
CA ASP A 280 18.18 18.30 -1.68
C ASP A 280 17.80 19.37 -2.71
N ASN A 281 16.54 19.82 -2.72
CA ASN A 281 16.00 20.82 -3.64
C ASN A 281 15.49 22.08 -2.90
N PRO A 282 16.37 22.82 -2.20
CA PRO A 282 15.97 23.98 -1.41
C PRO A 282 15.31 25.05 -2.30
N ARG A 283 14.25 25.69 -1.78
CA ARG A 283 13.42 26.70 -2.47
C ARG A 283 12.57 26.17 -3.63
N ARG A 284 12.60 24.87 -3.91
CA ARG A 284 11.73 24.26 -4.92
C ARG A 284 10.64 23.43 -4.24
N PRO A 285 9.37 23.61 -4.59
CA PRO A 285 8.31 22.74 -4.14
C PRO A 285 8.47 21.36 -4.79
N VAL A 286 8.57 20.33 -3.97
CA VAL A 286 8.50 18.92 -4.36
C VAL A 286 7.11 18.41 -4.00
N ALA A 287 6.50 17.54 -4.81
CA ALA A 287 5.17 17.01 -4.56
C ALA A 287 5.17 15.48 -4.56
N GLN A 288 4.46 14.87 -3.63
CA GLN A 288 4.40 13.42 -3.47
C GLN A 288 3.01 12.94 -3.06
N TRP A 289 2.64 11.75 -3.53
CA TRP A 289 1.47 11.01 -3.07
C TRP A 289 1.80 10.14 -1.85
N TYR A 290 0.91 10.18 -0.86
CA TYR A 290 0.98 9.36 0.35
C TYR A 290 -0.22 8.44 0.41
N ALA A 291 0.00 7.13 0.52
CA ALA A 291 -1.05 6.21 0.94
C ALA A 291 -1.41 6.47 2.42
N LEU A 292 -2.70 6.59 2.71
CA LEU A 292 -3.17 6.80 4.08
C LEU A 292 -3.16 5.50 4.87
N LEU A 293 -2.67 5.58 6.11
CA LEU A 293 -2.56 4.44 7.03
C LEU A 293 -3.54 4.58 8.20
N LYS A 294 -3.97 3.43 8.75
CA LYS A 294 -4.72 3.40 10.01
C LYS A 294 -3.84 3.92 11.13
N LYS A 295 -4.45 4.57 12.12
CA LYS A 295 -3.72 4.99 13.33
C LYS A 295 -3.34 3.74 14.12
N HIS A 296 -2.05 3.60 14.49
CA HIS A 296 -1.64 2.76 15.60
C HIS A 296 -1.87 3.48 16.93
#